data_AF-A0A554G5F9-F1
#
_entry.id   AF-A0A554G5F9-F1
#
_cell.length_a   1.000
_cell.length_b   1.000
_cell.length_c   1.000
_cell.angle_alpha   90.00
_cell.angle_beta   90.00
_cell.angle_gamma   90.00
#
_symmetry.space_group_name_H-M   'P 1'
#
loop_
_entity.id
_entity.type
_entity.pdbx_description
1 polymer ?
#
loop_
_entity_poly.entity_id
_entity_poly.type
_entity_poly.pdbx_seq_one_letter_code
_entity_poly.pdbx_strand_id
1 'polypeptide(L)'
;MLTTASAFAEPPEPPEPPPTNGAQGTQLHGTDRFESINIPLASVEPSAPPAGVTCAPAKALALGGRVAALQGCSGGSPPVTSRFLEGPALVGTSFRAPFEGRSVKLVITDARCHVPIKGPSKPNCTPEEILDGTAYWEYSVTASTNDGTTMPLCPLGSGFALPVPNAWSAGGALLPNPDYFTFACTPKNEGTDELPFFVGGGVIAKCIDWGYPPWAGAYTPDLALKFHQLCTRMAMADYCGEGRSNTLDGTPLFFMGVQNAIAISTNGRLPKWLGKDNGYSLEAVWKMSACGDVRPLCLGKTRWDSLPLEATCVNRALDLHERTQPCEDVDMGALAGTTLLVSYSLFIDHALVSFRANGTSFVTTSAVTVDLKTHSWGPDVSAYGLDLDGNGVADVSPFVPMRMEGPLLSAKLPDEILKRMGKLITPLYRCSDGLGHYLLTNNPACDPRQGYTRLVVNGDRGIEGYLYSAVDTTSTGQRRPLKLWHHPTLGLFATSTEAPDGYTFVRDLGYLPSVGQLPGRDL
;
A
#
# COMPACT_ATOMS: atom_id res chain seq x y z
N MET A 1 30.82 26.90 -47.84
CA MET A 1 30.12 27.34 -46.61
C MET A 1 28.65 26.98 -46.76
N LEU A 2 28.16 26.06 -45.92
CA LEU A 2 26.81 26.00 -45.32
C LEU A 2 26.57 24.56 -44.84
N THR A 3 27.11 24.30 -43.66
CA THR A 3 26.77 23.19 -42.78
C THR A 3 25.46 23.54 -42.08
N THR A 4 24.38 22.81 -42.34
CA THR A 4 23.17 22.85 -41.52
C THR A 4 23.26 21.73 -40.50
N ALA A 5 23.56 22.11 -39.26
CA ALA A 5 23.38 21.28 -38.09
C ALA A 5 21.87 21.03 -37.90
N SER A 6 21.46 19.77 -37.95
CA SER A 6 20.13 19.36 -37.48
C SER A 6 20.21 19.30 -35.96
N ALA A 7 19.56 20.25 -35.29
CA ALA A 7 19.36 20.21 -33.86
C ALA A 7 18.42 19.03 -33.55
N PHE A 8 18.95 18.01 -32.87
CA PHE A 8 18.14 17.01 -32.19
C PHE A 8 17.36 17.77 -31.10
N ALA A 9 16.08 18.05 -31.37
CA ALA A 9 15.17 18.42 -30.30
C ALA A 9 15.01 17.21 -29.38
N GLU A 10 15.28 17.39 -28.09
CA GLU A 10 14.90 16.42 -27.07
C GLU A 10 13.40 16.12 -27.22
N PRO A 11 12.98 14.85 -27.13
CA PRO A 11 11.56 14.53 -27.11
C PRO A 11 10.91 15.26 -25.91
N PRO A 12 9.70 15.83 -26.07
CA PRO A 12 9.02 16.45 -24.95
C PRO A 12 8.84 15.40 -23.85
N GLU A 13 9.33 15.71 -22.65
CA GLU A 13 9.13 14.86 -21.48
C GLU A 13 7.63 14.60 -21.27
N PRO A 14 7.23 13.36 -20.95
CA PRO A 14 5.83 13.05 -20.70
C PRO A 14 5.30 13.88 -19.54
N PRO A 15 4.02 14.29 -19.57
CA PRO A 15 3.41 14.95 -18.42
C PRO A 15 3.50 14.02 -17.22
N GLU A 16 4.26 14.44 -16.20
CA GLU A 16 4.28 13.76 -14.92
C GLU A 16 2.83 13.56 -14.44
N PRO A 17 2.47 12.35 -13.96
CA PRO A 17 1.10 12.03 -13.62
C PRO A 17 0.58 13.04 -12.57
N PRO A 18 -0.61 13.64 -12.77
CA PRO A 18 -1.15 14.59 -11.81
C PRO A 18 -1.29 13.91 -10.46
N PRO A 19 -1.16 14.65 -9.35
CA PRO A 19 -1.25 14.07 -8.02
C PRO A 19 -2.50 13.25 -7.87
N THR A 20 -2.30 11.96 -7.65
CA THR A 20 -3.38 11.02 -7.42
C THR A 20 -3.37 10.66 -5.96
N ASN A 21 -4.56 10.73 -5.36
CA ASN A 21 -4.90 10.01 -4.14
C ASN A 21 -4.87 8.51 -4.47
N GLY A 22 -3.66 8.02 -4.73
CA GLY A 22 -3.40 6.70 -5.27
C GLY A 22 -3.48 5.74 -4.12
N ALA A 23 -4.48 4.86 -4.14
CA ALA A 23 -4.60 3.78 -3.18
C ALA A 23 -3.30 3.01 -3.11
N GLN A 24 -2.57 3.22 -2.01
CA GLN A 24 -1.31 2.56 -1.78
C GLN A 24 -1.53 1.06 -1.56
N GLY A 25 -0.44 0.30 -1.60
CA GLY A 25 -0.46 -1.14 -1.40
C GLY A 25 0.58 -1.57 -0.38
N THR A 26 0.25 -2.64 0.30
CA THR A 26 1.11 -3.30 1.29
C THR A 26 1.91 -4.47 0.70
N GLN A 27 1.42 -5.00 -0.42
CA GLN A 27 2.01 -6.11 -1.16
C GLN A 27 2.58 -5.58 -2.49
N LEU A 28 3.72 -6.12 -2.89
CA LEU A 28 4.39 -5.88 -4.15
C LEU A 28 3.55 -6.37 -5.35
N HIS A 29 3.14 -7.63 -5.33
CA HIS A 29 2.33 -8.29 -6.36
C HIS A 29 0.84 -8.35 -5.99
N GLY A 30 0.48 -8.39 -4.71
CA GLY A 30 -0.91 -8.47 -4.28
C GLY A 30 -1.49 -9.89 -4.40
N THR A 31 -0.62 -10.90 -4.46
CA THR A 31 -0.98 -12.31 -4.71
C THR A 31 -1.04 -13.12 -3.42
N ASP A 32 -0.98 -12.43 -2.27
CA ASP A 32 -1.06 -13.00 -0.92
C ASP A 32 -0.03 -14.11 -0.69
N ARG A 33 -0.43 -15.39 -0.77
CA ARG A 33 0.48 -16.54 -0.62
C ARG A 33 1.63 -16.53 -1.63
N PHE A 34 1.41 -15.98 -2.83
CA PHE A 34 2.32 -16.16 -3.97
C PHE A 34 3.20 -14.93 -4.25
N GLU A 35 3.41 -14.11 -3.22
CA GLU A 35 3.92 -12.73 -3.30
C GLU A 35 5.37 -12.58 -3.82
N SER A 36 6.13 -13.68 -3.88
CA SER A 36 7.53 -13.69 -4.33
C SER A 36 7.78 -14.52 -5.60
N ILE A 37 6.71 -14.94 -6.28
CA ILE A 37 6.84 -15.81 -7.46
C ILE A 37 7.33 -15.02 -8.67
N ASN A 38 8.35 -15.60 -9.30
CA ASN A 38 8.83 -15.21 -10.62
C ASN A 38 8.54 -16.36 -11.59
N ILE A 39 7.90 -16.05 -12.71
CA ILE A 39 7.41 -17.04 -13.66
C ILE A 39 8.39 -17.11 -14.85
N PRO A 40 9.11 -18.24 -15.04
CA PRO A 40 9.94 -18.42 -16.22
C PRO A 40 9.07 -18.49 -17.47
N LEU A 41 9.36 -17.69 -18.50
CA LEU A 41 8.64 -17.73 -19.77
C LEU A 41 8.75 -19.09 -20.47
N ALA A 42 9.88 -19.78 -20.29
CA ALA A 42 10.11 -21.13 -20.81
C ALA A 42 9.17 -22.20 -20.22
N SER A 43 8.44 -21.89 -19.13
CA SER A 43 7.51 -22.82 -18.48
C SER A 43 6.12 -22.87 -19.13
N VAL A 44 5.91 -22.14 -20.24
CA VAL A 44 4.61 -22.03 -20.89
C VAL A 44 4.08 -23.38 -21.36
N GLU A 45 2.83 -23.67 -20.98
CA GLU A 45 2.01 -24.80 -21.41
C GLU A 45 0.75 -24.22 -22.10
N PRO A 46 0.77 -24.02 -23.44
CA PRO A 46 -0.34 -23.45 -24.18
C PRO A 46 -1.63 -24.25 -24.09
N SER A 47 -2.76 -23.57 -24.28
CA SER A 47 -4.05 -24.25 -24.48
C SER A 47 -4.00 -25.19 -25.71
N ALA A 48 -4.80 -26.25 -25.64
CA ALA A 48 -4.86 -27.28 -26.68
C ALA A 48 -5.10 -26.65 -28.07
N PRO A 49 -4.41 -27.13 -29.13
CA PRO A 49 -4.64 -26.64 -30.47
C PRO A 49 -6.05 -27.02 -30.96
N PRO A 50 -6.59 -26.30 -31.96
CA PRO A 50 -7.83 -26.70 -32.61
C PRO A 50 -7.77 -28.15 -33.12
N ALA A 51 -8.92 -28.81 -33.21
CA ALA A 51 -8.99 -30.18 -33.69
C ALA A 51 -8.34 -30.33 -35.08
N GLY A 52 -7.49 -31.36 -35.24
CA GLY A 52 -6.77 -31.61 -36.49
C GLY A 52 -5.52 -30.77 -36.72
N VAL A 53 -5.11 -29.94 -35.75
CA VAL A 53 -3.86 -29.17 -35.76
C VAL A 53 -2.87 -29.75 -34.77
N THR A 54 -1.62 -29.95 -35.20
CA THR A 54 -0.50 -30.36 -34.33
C THR A 54 0.49 -29.21 -34.23
N CYS A 55 0.85 -28.83 -33.00
CA CYS A 55 1.77 -27.72 -32.73
C CYS A 55 3.00 -28.17 -31.97
N ALA A 56 4.14 -27.55 -32.26
CA ALA A 56 5.38 -27.69 -31.51
C ALA A 56 5.25 -27.02 -30.11
N PRO A 57 6.19 -27.28 -29.19
CA PRO A 57 6.29 -26.55 -27.94
C PRO A 57 6.29 -25.03 -28.17
N ALA A 58 5.60 -24.28 -27.30
CA ALA A 58 5.57 -22.83 -27.43
C ALA A 58 6.85 -22.16 -26.94
N LYS A 59 7.08 -20.96 -27.48
CA LYS A 59 7.98 -19.97 -26.88
C LYS A 59 7.12 -18.82 -26.37
N ALA A 60 7.26 -18.46 -25.11
CA ALA A 60 6.62 -17.26 -24.57
C ALA A 60 7.59 -16.08 -24.55
N LEU A 61 7.02 -14.88 -24.57
CA LEU A 61 7.72 -13.62 -24.38
C LEU A 61 6.87 -12.69 -23.51
N ALA A 62 7.53 -11.77 -22.83
CA ALA A 62 6.90 -10.64 -22.16
C ALA A 62 7.48 -9.33 -22.69
N LEU A 63 6.63 -8.44 -23.22
CA LEU A 63 7.04 -7.15 -23.80
C LEU A 63 5.96 -6.11 -23.52
N GLY A 64 6.34 -4.94 -22.98
CA GLY A 64 5.43 -3.79 -22.89
C GLY A 64 4.14 -4.06 -22.10
N GLY A 65 4.22 -4.75 -20.96
CA GLY A 65 3.05 -5.12 -20.16
C GLY A 65 2.16 -6.21 -20.79
N ARG A 66 2.69 -6.92 -21.79
CA ARG A 66 2.00 -8.00 -22.50
C ARG A 66 2.77 -9.29 -22.31
N VAL A 67 2.03 -10.40 -22.31
CA VAL A 67 2.59 -11.75 -22.42
C VAL A 67 1.97 -12.41 -23.65
N ALA A 68 2.80 -13.12 -24.41
CA ALA A 68 2.36 -13.84 -25.60
C ALA A 68 3.06 -15.19 -25.71
N ALA A 69 2.43 -16.15 -26.38
CA ALA A 69 2.99 -17.46 -26.70
C ALA A 69 2.91 -17.74 -28.19
N LEU A 70 4.01 -18.22 -28.78
CA LEU A 70 4.11 -18.58 -30.19
C LEU A 70 4.35 -20.08 -30.36
N GLN A 71 3.61 -20.69 -31.27
CA GLN A 71 3.81 -22.07 -31.69
C GLN A 71 3.92 -22.18 -33.21
N GLY A 72 4.86 -22.99 -33.70
CA GLY A 72 4.81 -23.51 -35.06
C GLY A 72 3.82 -24.67 -35.11
N CYS A 73 2.94 -24.69 -36.12
CA CYS A 73 1.87 -25.68 -36.24
C CYS A 73 1.78 -26.26 -37.65
N SER A 74 1.07 -27.38 -37.77
CA SER A 74 0.75 -28.04 -39.04
C SER A 74 -0.62 -28.70 -38.97
N GLY A 75 -1.28 -28.86 -40.12
CA GLY A 75 -2.62 -29.42 -40.22
C GLY A 75 -3.73 -28.37 -40.15
N GLY A 76 -4.98 -28.82 -39.94
CA GLY A 76 -6.18 -27.98 -40.02
C GLY A 76 -6.70 -27.73 -41.44
N SER A 77 -7.95 -27.27 -41.52
CA SER A 77 -8.57 -26.78 -42.75
C SER A 77 -9.33 -25.49 -42.43
N PRO A 78 -8.83 -24.30 -42.85
CA PRO A 78 -7.61 -24.07 -43.62
C PRO A 78 -6.30 -24.42 -42.86
N PRO A 79 -5.16 -24.62 -43.57
CA PRO A 79 -3.89 -25.00 -42.94
C PRO A 79 -3.41 -23.94 -41.94
N VAL A 80 -3.06 -24.37 -40.73
CA VAL A 80 -2.50 -23.52 -39.67
C VAL A 80 -1.00 -23.77 -39.57
N THR A 81 -0.20 -22.77 -39.93
CA THR A 81 1.27 -22.85 -39.87
C THR A 81 1.86 -22.30 -38.58
N SER A 82 1.10 -21.44 -37.88
CA SER A 82 1.50 -20.88 -36.59
C SER A 82 0.30 -20.50 -35.74
N ARG A 83 0.50 -20.46 -34.42
CA ARG A 83 -0.43 -19.88 -33.45
C ARG A 83 0.29 -18.77 -32.70
N PHE A 84 -0.31 -17.60 -32.66
CA PHE A 84 0.07 -16.49 -31.79
C PHE A 84 -1.04 -16.33 -30.75
N LEU A 85 -0.71 -16.55 -29.48
CA LEU A 85 -1.65 -16.48 -28.37
C LEU A 85 -1.32 -15.25 -27.53
N GLU A 86 -2.29 -14.35 -27.40
CA GLU A 86 -2.24 -13.15 -26.58
C GLU A 86 -3.67 -12.76 -26.16
N GLY A 87 -3.82 -12.08 -25.01
CA GLY A 87 -5.10 -11.60 -24.55
C GLY A 87 -6.09 -12.76 -24.38
N PRO A 88 -7.32 -12.67 -24.90
CA PRO A 88 -8.30 -13.75 -24.82
C PRO A 88 -7.81 -15.10 -25.39
N ALA A 89 -6.87 -15.10 -26.35
CA ALA A 89 -6.32 -16.33 -26.91
C ALA A 89 -5.40 -17.10 -25.94
N LEU A 90 -4.96 -16.47 -24.84
CA LEU A 90 -4.20 -17.14 -23.79
C LEU A 90 -5.06 -17.86 -22.75
N VAL A 91 -6.39 -17.72 -22.77
CA VAL A 91 -7.26 -18.45 -21.84
C VAL A 91 -7.04 -19.97 -21.98
N GLY A 92 -6.83 -20.63 -20.85
CA GLY A 92 -6.45 -22.05 -20.76
C GLY A 92 -4.94 -22.32 -20.86
N THR A 93 -4.12 -21.31 -21.17
CA THR A 93 -2.66 -21.40 -21.08
C THR A 93 -2.24 -21.43 -19.62
N SER A 94 -1.20 -22.20 -19.32
CA SER A 94 -0.63 -22.26 -17.98
C SER A 94 0.88 -22.06 -17.98
N PHE A 95 1.41 -21.67 -16.82
CA PHE A 95 2.83 -21.52 -16.55
C PHE A 95 3.18 -22.26 -15.27
N ARG A 96 4.47 -22.55 -15.09
CA ARG A 96 4.98 -23.15 -13.85
C ARG A 96 6.08 -22.30 -13.25
N ALA A 97 5.98 -22.03 -11.96
CA ALA A 97 7.00 -21.30 -11.24
C ALA A 97 7.49 -22.09 -10.02
N PRO A 98 8.75 -21.92 -9.62
CA PRO A 98 9.24 -22.42 -8.33
C PRO A 98 8.67 -21.55 -7.20
N PHE A 99 8.21 -22.20 -6.13
CA PHE A 99 7.72 -21.56 -4.91
C PHE A 99 7.96 -22.47 -3.71
N GLU A 100 8.72 -22.01 -2.71
CA GLU A 100 8.99 -22.76 -1.46
C GLU A 100 9.48 -24.20 -1.69
N GLY A 101 10.38 -24.40 -2.65
CA GLY A 101 10.92 -25.72 -3.01
C GLY A 101 9.94 -26.62 -3.77
N ARG A 102 8.75 -26.11 -4.14
CA ARG A 102 7.72 -26.79 -4.92
C ARG A 102 7.51 -26.09 -6.26
N SER A 103 6.71 -26.70 -7.14
CA SER A 103 6.22 -26.07 -8.36
C SER A 103 4.77 -25.66 -8.19
N VAL A 104 4.45 -24.41 -8.51
CA VAL A 104 3.09 -23.90 -8.63
C VAL A 104 2.69 -23.85 -10.10
N LYS A 105 1.51 -24.36 -10.42
CA LYS A 105 0.88 -24.22 -11.74
C LYS A 105 -0.06 -23.02 -11.71
N LEU A 106 0.19 -22.06 -12.60
CA LEU A 106 -0.64 -20.87 -12.80
C LEU A 106 -1.43 -21.04 -14.09
N VAL A 107 -2.76 -20.98 -14.04
CA VAL A 107 -3.65 -21.18 -15.21
C VAL A 107 -4.42 -19.89 -15.45
N ILE A 108 -4.32 -19.35 -16.67
CA ILE A 108 -5.13 -18.21 -17.12
C ILE A 108 -6.56 -18.72 -17.38
N THR A 109 -7.52 -18.20 -16.64
CA THR A 109 -8.93 -18.61 -16.73
C THR A 109 -9.82 -17.58 -17.42
N ASP A 110 -9.40 -16.32 -17.43
CA ASP A 110 -10.11 -15.23 -18.10
C ASP A 110 -9.13 -14.13 -18.53
N ALA A 111 -9.52 -13.31 -19.50
CA ALA A 111 -8.74 -12.17 -19.97
C ALA A 111 -9.66 -11.02 -20.36
N ARG A 112 -9.30 -9.80 -19.97
CA ARG A 112 -10.03 -8.60 -20.34
C ARG A 112 -9.09 -7.42 -20.57
N CYS A 113 -9.61 -6.38 -21.21
CA CYS A 113 -8.86 -5.14 -21.33
C CYS A 113 -8.69 -4.51 -19.95
N HIS A 114 -7.48 -4.01 -19.69
CA HIS A 114 -7.10 -3.45 -18.40
C HIS A 114 -7.94 -2.20 -18.06
N VAL A 115 -8.37 -2.13 -16.80
CA VAL A 115 -9.13 -1.02 -16.24
C VAL A 115 -8.23 -0.26 -15.28
N PRO A 116 -7.62 0.86 -15.68
CA PRO A 116 -6.65 1.57 -14.85
C PRO A 116 -7.35 2.33 -13.70
N ILE A 117 -6.61 2.56 -12.60
CA ILE A 117 -7.05 3.47 -11.51
C ILE A 117 -7.41 4.87 -12.04
N LYS A 118 -6.73 5.32 -13.09
CA LYS A 118 -6.91 6.65 -13.70
C LYS A 118 -6.79 6.60 -15.21
N GLY A 119 -7.52 7.50 -15.87
CA GLY A 119 -7.51 7.70 -17.30
C GLY A 119 -8.75 7.12 -17.97
N PRO A 120 -8.98 7.43 -19.26
CA PRO A 120 -10.07 6.80 -19.99
C PRO A 120 -9.80 5.29 -20.03
N SER A 121 -10.72 4.50 -19.48
CA SER A 121 -10.73 3.06 -19.75
C SER A 121 -10.78 2.88 -21.25
N LYS A 122 -9.86 2.08 -21.82
CA LYS A 122 -9.94 1.64 -23.22
C LYS A 122 -10.72 0.33 -23.21
N PRO A 123 -12.05 0.32 -23.42
CA PRO A 123 -12.84 -0.88 -23.14
C PRO A 123 -12.55 -2.04 -24.12
N ASN A 124 -11.96 -1.74 -25.28
CA ASN A 124 -11.93 -2.67 -26.40
C ASN A 124 -10.53 -3.21 -26.75
N CYS A 125 -9.45 -2.68 -26.15
CA CYS A 125 -8.08 -3.09 -26.45
C CYS A 125 -7.85 -3.32 -27.95
N THR A 126 -8.11 -2.29 -28.78
CA THR A 126 -7.97 -2.47 -30.23
C THR A 126 -6.51 -2.79 -30.59
N PRO A 127 -6.24 -3.45 -31.72
CA PRO A 127 -4.86 -3.74 -32.14
C PRO A 127 -3.97 -2.49 -32.14
N GLU A 128 -4.52 -1.33 -32.55
CA GLU A 128 -3.83 -0.05 -32.53
C GLU A 128 -3.48 0.40 -31.10
N GLU A 129 -4.43 0.28 -30.16
CA GLU A 129 -4.22 0.64 -28.74
C GLU A 129 -3.25 -0.30 -28.01
N ILE A 130 -3.15 -1.56 -28.45
CA ILE A 130 -2.14 -2.49 -27.93
C ILE A 130 -0.76 -2.20 -28.54
N LEU A 131 -0.72 -1.81 -29.82
CA LEU A 131 0.52 -1.50 -30.53
C LEU A 131 1.13 -0.16 -30.10
N ASP A 132 0.30 0.84 -29.79
CA ASP A 132 0.74 2.14 -29.30
C ASP A 132 1.10 2.13 -27.79
N GLY A 133 0.81 1.04 -27.09
CA GLY A 133 1.10 0.87 -25.66
C GLY A 133 0.15 1.67 -24.75
N THR A 134 -1.03 2.04 -25.23
CA THR A 134 -2.04 2.76 -24.44
C THR A 134 -3.11 1.84 -23.84
N ALA A 135 -3.13 0.57 -24.23
CA ALA A 135 -3.96 -0.47 -23.65
C ALA A 135 -3.17 -1.76 -23.35
N TYR A 136 -3.63 -2.50 -22.34
CA TYR A 136 -3.00 -3.74 -21.87
C TYR A 136 -4.06 -4.80 -21.57
N TRP A 137 -3.66 -6.06 -21.59
CA TRP A 137 -4.51 -7.16 -21.13
C TRP A 137 -4.23 -7.45 -19.67
N GLU A 138 -5.29 -7.68 -18.89
CA GLU A 138 -5.20 -8.26 -17.57
C GLU A 138 -5.91 -9.62 -17.53
N TYR A 139 -5.42 -10.51 -16.68
CA TYR A 139 -5.79 -11.92 -16.68
C TYR A 139 -6.31 -12.34 -15.32
N SER A 140 -7.41 -13.09 -15.31
CA SER A 140 -7.76 -13.87 -14.13
C SER A 140 -6.93 -15.14 -14.14
N VAL A 141 -6.22 -15.40 -13.05
CA VAL A 141 -5.27 -16.51 -12.93
C VAL A 141 -5.61 -17.32 -11.68
N THR A 142 -5.59 -18.64 -11.81
CA THR A 142 -5.64 -19.56 -10.67
C THR A 142 -4.27 -20.17 -10.43
N ALA A 143 -3.94 -20.41 -9.17
CA ALA A 143 -2.69 -21.00 -8.75
C ALA A 143 -2.96 -22.29 -7.95
N SER A 144 -2.15 -23.32 -8.20
CA SER A 144 -2.25 -24.62 -7.52
C SER A 144 -0.85 -25.22 -7.33
N THR A 145 -0.54 -25.71 -6.13
CA THR A 145 0.62 -26.58 -5.93
C THR A 145 0.24 -28.02 -6.26
N ASN A 146 1.22 -28.88 -6.55
CA ASN A 146 0.96 -30.28 -6.93
C ASN A 146 0.13 -31.08 -5.89
N ASP A 147 0.12 -30.63 -4.64
CA ASP A 147 -0.54 -31.24 -3.48
C ASP A 147 -1.70 -30.40 -2.92
N GLY A 148 -1.98 -29.25 -3.52
CA GLY A 148 -2.87 -28.24 -2.96
C GLY A 148 -4.15 -28.02 -3.75
N THR A 149 -5.12 -27.40 -3.09
CA THR A 149 -6.35 -26.90 -3.74
C THR A 149 -6.05 -25.69 -4.61
N THR A 150 -6.66 -25.64 -5.79
CA THR A 150 -6.65 -24.47 -6.66
C THR A 150 -7.28 -23.26 -5.97
N MET A 151 -6.62 -22.12 -6.04
CA MET A 151 -7.09 -20.84 -5.48
C MET A 151 -6.91 -19.70 -6.50
N PRO A 152 -7.71 -18.62 -6.42
CA PRO A 152 -7.46 -17.43 -7.23
C PRO A 152 -6.11 -16.81 -6.86
N LEU A 153 -5.35 -16.37 -7.87
CA LEU A 153 -4.06 -15.70 -7.66
C LEU A 153 -4.23 -14.32 -7.02
N CYS A 154 -5.33 -13.63 -7.30
CA CYS A 154 -5.61 -12.27 -6.81
C CYS A 154 -6.87 -12.24 -5.93
N PRO A 155 -6.80 -12.76 -4.68
CA PRO A 155 -7.97 -12.90 -3.81
C PRO A 155 -8.50 -11.55 -3.28
N LEU A 156 -7.61 -10.56 -3.10
CA LEU A 156 -7.92 -9.28 -2.44
C LEU A 156 -8.11 -8.10 -3.41
N GLY A 157 -7.75 -8.27 -4.68
CA GLY A 157 -7.84 -7.24 -5.71
C GLY A 157 -9.12 -7.33 -6.55
N SER A 158 -9.01 -6.91 -7.81
CA SER A 158 -10.09 -7.00 -8.79
C SER A 158 -10.42 -8.44 -9.25
N GLY A 159 -9.56 -9.41 -8.88
CA GLY A 159 -9.54 -10.77 -9.42
C GLY A 159 -8.70 -10.93 -10.69
N PHE A 160 -8.11 -9.85 -11.20
CA PHE A 160 -7.26 -9.83 -12.39
C PHE A 160 -5.84 -9.35 -12.07
N ALA A 161 -4.88 -9.73 -12.91
CA ALA A 161 -3.48 -9.34 -12.81
C ALA A 161 -2.91 -8.87 -14.15
N LEU A 162 -2.03 -7.88 -14.09
CA LEU A 162 -1.18 -7.47 -15.21
C LEU A 162 0.05 -8.38 -15.30
N PRO A 163 0.42 -8.84 -16.51
CA PRO A 163 1.71 -9.49 -16.71
C PRO A 163 2.80 -8.41 -16.78
N VAL A 164 3.79 -8.50 -15.91
CA VAL A 164 4.85 -7.51 -15.78
C VAL A 164 6.19 -8.18 -16.09
N PRO A 165 6.96 -7.69 -17.08
CA PRO A 165 8.23 -8.30 -17.45
C PRO A 165 9.27 -8.13 -16.35
N ASN A 166 10.32 -8.94 -16.44
CA ASN A 166 11.43 -9.05 -15.49
C ASN A 166 11.06 -9.80 -14.20
N ALA A 167 12.09 -10.03 -13.38
CA ALA A 167 11.96 -10.70 -12.09
C ALA A 167 12.00 -9.69 -10.94
N TRP A 168 11.54 -10.12 -9.77
CA TRP A 168 11.57 -9.38 -8.52
C TRP A 168 12.26 -10.20 -7.44
N SER A 169 13.14 -9.56 -6.68
CA SER A 169 13.73 -10.17 -5.49
C SER A 169 12.71 -10.24 -4.35
N ALA A 170 12.93 -11.15 -3.39
CA ALA A 170 12.12 -11.22 -2.17
C ALA A 170 12.17 -9.91 -1.34
N GLY A 171 13.24 -9.11 -1.50
CA GLY A 171 13.35 -7.79 -0.90
C GLY A 171 12.71 -6.68 -1.73
N GLY A 172 11.92 -6.99 -2.76
CA GLY A 172 11.19 -6.02 -3.58
C GLY A 172 12.04 -5.21 -4.56
N ALA A 173 13.21 -5.74 -4.97
CA ALA A 173 14.03 -5.13 -6.02
C ALA A 173 13.70 -5.72 -7.38
N LEU A 174 13.48 -4.86 -8.37
CA LEU A 174 13.30 -5.21 -9.77
C LEU A 174 14.65 -5.67 -10.35
N LEU A 175 14.69 -6.90 -10.83
CA LEU A 175 15.88 -7.58 -11.37
C LEU A 175 15.74 -7.65 -12.89
N PRO A 176 16.55 -6.92 -13.68
CA PRO A 176 16.50 -6.97 -15.14
C PRO A 176 16.79 -8.39 -15.64
N ASN A 177 15.74 -9.11 -16.03
CA ASN A 177 15.82 -10.49 -16.46
C ASN A 177 14.66 -10.81 -17.42
N PRO A 178 14.86 -10.69 -18.73
CA PRO A 178 13.78 -10.80 -19.71
C PRO A 178 13.23 -12.22 -19.87
N ASP A 179 13.87 -13.24 -19.27
CA ASP A 179 13.39 -14.63 -19.30
C ASP A 179 12.26 -14.90 -18.29
N TYR A 180 11.96 -13.93 -17.43
CA TYR A 180 10.96 -14.02 -16.38
C TYR A 180 9.94 -12.89 -16.50
N PHE A 181 8.75 -13.16 -15.97
CA PHE A 181 7.72 -12.17 -15.73
C PHE A 181 6.99 -12.51 -14.43
N THR A 182 6.13 -11.62 -13.99
CA THR A 182 5.25 -11.82 -12.83
C THR A 182 3.82 -11.39 -13.14
N PHE A 183 2.87 -11.83 -12.33
CA PHE A 183 1.50 -11.32 -12.33
C PHE A 183 1.33 -10.36 -11.15
N ALA A 184 1.02 -9.10 -11.44
CA ALA A 184 0.71 -8.09 -10.45
C ALA A 184 -0.80 -7.84 -10.39
N CYS A 185 -1.42 -8.17 -9.27
CA CYS A 185 -2.87 -8.06 -9.07
C CYS A 185 -3.32 -6.61 -9.15
N THR A 186 -4.35 -6.34 -9.95
CA THR A 186 -4.91 -5.00 -10.09
C THR A 186 -5.85 -4.70 -8.92
N PRO A 187 -5.89 -3.45 -8.43
CA PRO A 187 -6.72 -3.09 -7.29
C PRO A 187 -8.21 -3.10 -7.66
N LYS A 188 -9.06 -3.21 -6.65
CA LYS A 188 -10.52 -3.14 -6.79
C LYS A 188 -11.02 -1.78 -6.35
N ASN A 189 -11.92 -1.16 -7.12
CA ASN A 189 -12.65 0.03 -6.67
C ASN A 189 -13.81 -0.38 -5.75
N GLU A 190 -13.79 0.05 -4.50
CA GLU A 190 -14.87 -0.09 -3.52
C GLU A 190 -15.60 1.24 -3.23
N GLY A 191 -15.21 2.31 -3.93
CA GLY A 191 -15.87 3.61 -3.90
C GLY A 191 -17.02 3.72 -4.90
N THR A 192 -17.33 4.97 -5.28
CA THR A 192 -18.24 5.28 -6.41
C THR A 192 -17.45 5.82 -7.59
N ASP A 193 -18.10 6.06 -8.72
CA ASP A 193 -17.44 6.66 -9.89
C ASP A 193 -16.99 8.11 -9.59
N GLU A 194 -17.73 8.84 -8.75
CA GLU A 194 -17.39 10.20 -8.32
C GLU A 194 -16.32 10.23 -7.21
N LEU A 195 -16.27 9.19 -6.38
CA LEU A 195 -15.37 9.06 -5.25
C LEU A 195 -14.72 7.66 -5.25
N PRO A 196 -13.82 7.38 -6.20
CA PRO A 196 -13.18 6.08 -6.27
C PRO A 196 -12.33 5.84 -5.03
N PHE A 197 -12.37 4.61 -4.55
CA PHE A 197 -11.60 4.14 -3.41
C PHE A 197 -11.06 2.76 -3.72
N PHE A 198 -9.80 2.71 -4.13
CA PHE A 198 -9.16 1.47 -4.53
C PHE A 198 -8.54 0.76 -3.33
N VAL A 199 -8.69 -0.56 -3.25
CA VAL A 199 -8.12 -1.42 -2.21
C VAL A 199 -7.57 -2.72 -2.83
N GLY A 200 -6.72 -3.42 -2.08
CA GLY A 200 -6.09 -4.64 -2.55
C GLY A 200 -5.13 -4.41 -3.73
N GLY A 201 -4.70 -5.50 -4.35
CA GLY A 201 -3.77 -5.48 -5.47
C GLY A 201 -2.33 -5.12 -5.11
N GLY A 202 -1.42 -5.36 -6.04
CA GLY A 202 0.01 -5.12 -5.88
C GLY A 202 0.44 -3.69 -6.19
N VAL A 203 1.45 -3.17 -5.49
CA VAL A 203 2.04 -1.86 -5.82
C VAL A 203 2.68 -1.82 -7.20
N ILE A 204 3.10 -2.97 -7.76
CA ILE A 204 3.56 -3.06 -9.15
C ILE A 204 2.46 -2.59 -10.11
N ALA A 205 1.25 -3.15 -9.99
CA ALA A 205 0.12 -2.78 -10.84
C ALA A 205 -0.27 -1.31 -10.63
N LYS A 206 -0.34 -0.86 -9.36
CA LYS A 206 -0.64 0.54 -9.02
C LYS A 206 0.36 1.51 -9.65
N CYS A 207 1.64 1.17 -9.66
CA CYS A 207 2.67 2.01 -10.28
C CYS A 207 2.57 2.08 -11.80
N ILE A 208 2.11 1.01 -12.47
CA ILE A 208 1.77 1.05 -13.89
C ILE A 208 0.61 2.02 -14.12
N ASP A 209 -0.46 1.91 -13.34
CA ASP A 209 -1.65 2.77 -13.43
C ASP A 209 -1.35 4.24 -13.09
N TRP A 210 -0.33 4.48 -12.26
CA TRP A 210 0.16 5.82 -11.96
C TRP A 210 1.08 6.38 -13.06
N GLY A 211 1.33 5.66 -14.14
CA GLY A 211 2.12 6.14 -15.27
C GLY A 211 3.61 5.83 -15.18
N TYR A 212 4.01 4.89 -14.33
CA TYR A 212 5.39 4.41 -14.21
C TYR A 212 5.51 2.94 -14.63
N PRO A 213 5.17 2.55 -15.87
CA PRO A 213 5.40 1.18 -16.31
C PRO A 213 6.90 0.84 -16.36
N PRO A 214 7.32 -0.40 -16.05
CA PRO A 214 8.72 -0.82 -16.10
C PRO A 214 9.22 -1.13 -17.53
N TRP A 215 8.53 -0.68 -18.57
CA TRP A 215 8.91 -0.87 -19.97
C TRP A 215 9.07 0.46 -20.69
N ALA A 216 9.74 0.42 -21.84
CA ALA A 216 9.95 1.59 -22.66
C ALA A 216 8.62 2.21 -23.11
N GLY A 217 8.59 3.53 -23.11
CA GLY A 217 7.45 4.33 -23.53
C GLY A 217 7.95 5.75 -23.75
N ALA A 218 7.47 6.68 -22.93
CA ALA A 218 8.03 8.03 -22.90
C ALA A 218 9.44 8.10 -22.27
N TYR A 219 9.89 7.03 -21.62
CA TYR A 219 11.24 6.88 -21.08
C TYR A 219 12.02 5.77 -21.79
N THR A 220 13.36 5.86 -21.75
CA THR A 220 14.24 4.75 -22.13
C THR A 220 13.98 3.54 -21.23
N PRO A 221 14.23 2.29 -21.69
CA PRO A 221 13.99 1.09 -20.89
C PRO A 221 14.62 1.17 -19.49
N ASP A 222 15.88 1.59 -19.39
CA ASP A 222 16.59 1.70 -18.12
C ASP A 222 15.96 2.73 -17.19
N LEU A 223 15.52 3.88 -17.71
CA LEU A 223 14.91 4.92 -16.91
C LEU A 223 13.49 4.52 -16.44
N ALA A 224 12.74 3.80 -17.27
CA ALA A 224 11.45 3.23 -16.92
C ALA A 224 11.55 2.24 -15.74
N LEU A 225 12.53 1.34 -15.78
CA LEU A 225 12.82 0.42 -14.68
C LEU A 225 13.13 1.16 -13.38
N LYS A 226 13.95 2.23 -13.45
CA LYS A 226 14.33 3.03 -12.29
C LYS A 226 13.13 3.76 -11.66
N PHE A 227 12.30 4.40 -12.48
CA PHE A 227 11.10 5.06 -11.99
C PHE A 227 10.07 4.08 -11.42
N HIS A 228 9.90 2.91 -12.03
CA HIS A 228 9.03 1.87 -11.50
C HIS A 228 9.52 1.36 -10.13
N GLN A 229 10.82 1.13 -9.97
CA GLN A 229 11.41 0.77 -8.68
C GLN A 229 11.26 1.88 -7.62
N LEU A 230 11.40 3.15 -8.03
CA LEU A 230 11.16 4.30 -7.14
C LEU A 230 9.70 4.36 -6.70
N CYS A 231 8.78 4.22 -7.65
CA CYS A 231 7.35 4.24 -7.40
C CYS A 231 6.94 3.13 -6.42
N THR A 232 7.38 1.89 -6.63
CA THR A 232 6.98 0.76 -5.76
C THR A 232 7.46 0.94 -4.32
N ARG A 233 8.68 1.43 -4.11
CA ARG A 233 9.22 1.72 -2.76
C ARG A 233 8.48 2.85 -2.06
N MET A 234 8.24 3.94 -2.79
CA MET A 234 7.44 5.06 -2.28
C MET A 234 6.00 4.61 -1.98
N ALA A 235 5.37 3.84 -2.86
CA ALA A 235 4.00 3.33 -2.70
C ALA A 235 3.86 2.49 -1.44
N MET A 236 4.86 1.66 -1.13
CA MET A 236 4.90 0.86 0.09
C MET A 236 5.34 1.63 1.35
N ALA A 237 5.82 2.87 1.22
CA ALA A 237 6.54 3.57 2.29
C ALA A 237 7.74 2.76 2.80
N ASP A 238 8.48 2.13 1.91
CA ASP A 238 9.64 1.29 2.27
C ASP A 238 10.87 2.17 2.57
N TYR A 239 10.83 2.88 3.70
CA TYR A 239 11.86 3.83 4.10
C TYR A 239 13.25 3.20 4.24
N CYS A 240 13.31 1.94 4.62
CA CYS A 240 14.56 1.20 4.83
C CYS A 240 15.03 0.45 3.56
N GLY A 241 14.19 0.36 2.52
CA GLY A 241 14.50 -0.30 1.26
C GLY A 241 14.60 -1.83 1.39
N GLU A 242 13.87 -2.43 2.33
CA GLU A 242 13.94 -3.87 2.67
C GLU A 242 12.81 -4.71 2.06
N GLY A 243 11.91 -4.09 1.27
CA GLY A 243 10.75 -4.77 0.68
C GLY A 243 9.59 -4.92 1.64
N ARG A 244 9.51 -4.04 2.64
CA ARG A 244 8.49 -4.09 3.69
C ARG A 244 7.69 -2.80 3.70
N SER A 245 6.38 -2.94 3.84
CA SER A 245 5.47 -1.80 3.76
C SER A 245 5.29 -1.12 5.12
N ASN A 246 5.42 0.21 5.14
CA ASN A 246 5.04 1.09 6.27
C ASN A 246 3.75 1.86 5.97
N THR A 247 2.84 1.23 5.24
CA THR A 247 1.55 1.83 4.93
C THR A 247 0.47 0.77 4.97
N LEU A 248 -0.75 1.18 4.66
CA LEU A 248 -1.89 0.32 4.48
C LEU A 248 -2.54 0.58 3.13
N ASP A 249 -3.27 -0.43 2.65
CA ASP A 249 -4.10 -0.30 1.48
C ASP A 249 -5.11 0.85 1.62
N GLY A 250 -5.22 1.67 0.56
CA GLY A 250 -6.10 2.83 0.54
C GLY A 250 -5.58 4.07 1.27
N THR A 251 -4.35 4.06 1.81
CA THR A 251 -3.74 5.25 2.43
C THR A 251 -3.53 6.35 1.38
N PRO A 252 -4.01 7.58 1.62
CA PRO A 252 -3.82 8.69 0.70
C PRO A 252 -2.35 9.06 0.48
N LEU A 253 -1.97 9.26 -0.78
CA LEU A 253 -0.67 9.80 -1.19
C LEU A 253 -0.89 11.01 -2.08
N PHE A 254 0.03 11.95 -2.04
CA PHE A 254 0.29 12.87 -3.13
C PHE A 254 1.75 12.71 -3.50
N PHE A 255 2.08 12.61 -4.78
CA PHE A 255 3.49 12.56 -5.18
C PHE A 255 3.70 13.13 -6.58
N MET A 256 4.95 13.43 -6.90
CA MET A 256 5.37 14.04 -8.15
C MET A 256 6.83 13.67 -8.47
N GLY A 257 7.24 13.84 -9.72
CA GLY A 257 8.64 13.77 -10.12
C GLY A 257 9.39 15.08 -9.88
N VAL A 258 10.63 15.12 -10.37
CA VAL A 258 11.56 16.21 -10.10
C VAL A 258 11.14 17.54 -10.71
N GLN A 259 10.53 17.54 -11.90
CA GLN A 259 10.23 18.79 -12.61
C GLN A 259 9.05 19.50 -11.96
N ASN A 260 8.00 18.77 -11.60
CA ASN A 260 6.90 19.36 -10.84
C ASN A 260 7.35 19.80 -9.45
N ALA A 261 8.26 19.05 -8.82
CA ALA A 261 8.84 19.42 -7.53
C ALA A 261 9.62 20.74 -7.61
N ILE A 262 10.41 20.94 -8.68
CA ILE A 262 11.06 22.23 -8.96
C ILE A 262 10.02 23.33 -9.20
N ALA A 263 8.97 23.05 -9.98
CA ALA A 263 7.94 24.03 -10.31
C ALA A 263 7.18 24.57 -9.09
N ILE A 264 7.00 23.77 -8.05
CA ILE A 264 6.37 24.21 -6.79
C ILE A 264 7.37 24.74 -5.76
N SER A 265 8.67 24.59 -6.01
CA SER A 265 9.71 25.01 -5.07
C SER A 265 9.85 26.53 -5.05
N THR A 266 10.02 27.09 -3.85
CA THR A 266 10.28 28.53 -3.67
C THR A 266 11.71 28.72 -3.18
N ASN A 267 12.54 29.47 -3.92
CA ASN A 267 13.98 29.62 -3.64
C ASN A 267 14.70 28.26 -3.53
N GLY A 268 14.35 27.30 -4.39
CA GLY A 268 14.93 25.95 -4.42
C GLY A 268 14.40 24.98 -3.36
N ARG A 269 13.54 25.43 -2.45
CA ARG A 269 13.02 24.64 -1.33
C ARG A 269 11.62 24.12 -1.57
N LEU A 270 11.37 22.89 -1.14
CA LEU A 270 10.06 22.26 -1.17
C LEU A 270 9.11 22.91 -0.14
N PRO A 271 7.84 23.13 -0.47
CA PRO A 271 6.87 23.57 0.51
C PRO A 271 6.64 22.47 1.55
N LYS A 272 6.46 22.84 2.80
CA LYS A 272 6.12 21.89 3.87
C LYS A 272 4.74 21.24 3.67
N TRP A 273 3.84 21.94 3.01
CA TRP A 273 2.43 21.56 2.84
C TRP A 273 1.94 21.78 1.41
N LEU A 274 1.05 20.92 0.94
CA LEU A 274 0.31 21.09 -0.31
C LEU A 274 -1.20 21.21 -0.08
N GLY A 275 -1.84 22.00 -0.96
CA GLY A 275 -3.28 22.23 -0.98
C GLY A 275 -3.72 23.49 -0.21
N LYS A 276 -4.88 24.04 -0.59
CA LYS A 276 -5.41 25.33 -0.09
C LYS A 276 -5.73 25.32 1.42
N ASP A 277 -5.88 24.13 2.00
CA ASP A 277 -6.21 23.89 3.42
C ASP A 277 -5.13 23.07 4.16
N ASN A 278 -3.87 23.07 3.70
CA ASN A 278 -2.70 22.44 4.37
C ASN A 278 -2.78 20.92 4.64
N GLY A 279 -3.53 20.16 3.86
CA GLY A 279 -3.81 18.74 4.17
C GLY A 279 -2.60 17.81 4.09
N TYR A 280 -1.81 17.91 3.00
CA TYR A 280 -0.72 16.97 2.72
C TYR A 280 0.62 17.57 3.15
N SER A 281 1.32 16.90 4.07
CA SER A 281 2.64 17.30 4.55
C SER A 281 3.75 16.62 3.79
N LEU A 282 4.88 17.29 3.61
CA LEU A 282 6.06 16.73 2.96
C LEU A 282 6.53 15.47 3.70
N GLU A 283 6.42 14.33 3.03
CA GLU A 283 6.76 13.03 3.60
C GLU A 283 8.23 12.72 3.37
N ALA A 284 8.63 12.62 2.11
CA ALA A 284 9.97 12.17 1.73
C ALA A 284 10.32 12.55 0.29
N VAL A 285 11.62 12.72 0.05
CA VAL A 285 12.21 12.74 -1.29
C VAL A 285 12.86 11.38 -1.52
N TRP A 286 12.32 10.59 -2.45
CA TRP A 286 12.79 9.25 -2.79
C TRP A 286 13.81 9.31 -3.91
N LYS A 287 14.98 8.72 -3.71
CA LYS A 287 16.06 8.72 -4.69
C LYS A 287 16.65 7.33 -4.85
N MET A 288 17.05 7.03 -6.08
CA MET A 288 17.84 5.85 -6.36
C MET A 288 19.33 6.16 -6.18
N SER A 289 20.02 5.32 -5.41
CA SER A 289 21.47 5.38 -5.23
C SER A 289 22.21 4.92 -6.48
N ALA A 290 23.52 5.15 -6.53
CA ALA A 290 24.37 4.65 -7.60
C ALA A 290 24.40 3.11 -7.70
N CYS A 291 24.09 2.41 -6.60
CA CYS A 291 24.04 0.95 -6.55
C CYS A 291 22.67 0.38 -6.93
N GLY A 292 21.68 1.23 -7.26
CA GLY A 292 20.32 0.82 -7.62
C GLY A 292 19.36 0.70 -6.43
N ASP A 293 19.85 0.83 -5.19
CA ASP A 293 18.99 0.86 -4.00
C ASP A 293 18.15 2.14 -3.98
N VAL A 294 16.88 2.02 -3.57
CA VAL A 294 15.98 3.15 -3.41
C VAL A 294 15.69 3.34 -1.93
N ARG A 295 15.95 4.55 -1.45
CA ARG A 295 15.59 5.03 -0.11
C ARG A 295 15.23 6.51 -0.15
N PRO A 296 14.57 7.03 0.90
CA PRO A 296 14.45 8.46 1.07
C PRO A 296 15.84 9.11 1.17
N LEU A 297 16.09 10.12 0.34
CA LEU A 297 17.18 11.08 0.50
C LEU A 297 16.97 11.90 1.78
N CYS A 298 15.70 12.20 2.09
CA CYS A 298 15.27 12.83 3.31
C CYS A 298 13.90 12.26 3.72
N LEU A 299 13.60 12.29 5.02
CA LEU A 299 12.31 11.89 5.59
C LEU A 299 11.80 13.00 6.52
N GLY A 300 10.77 13.72 6.09
CA GLY A 300 10.14 14.81 6.85
C GLY A 300 9.19 14.29 7.92
N LYS A 301 8.37 13.30 7.54
CA LYS A 301 7.51 12.51 8.42
C LYS A 301 7.34 11.09 7.86
N THR A 302 6.96 10.17 8.72
CA THR A 302 6.43 8.86 8.32
C THR A 302 5.01 9.01 7.79
N ARG A 303 4.56 8.07 6.96
CA ARG A 303 3.21 8.10 6.41
C ARG A 303 2.14 7.91 7.49
N TRP A 304 2.42 6.99 8.40
CA TRP A 304 1.68 6.75 9.64
C TRP A 304 2.62 7.06 10.80
N ASP A 305 2.30 8.09 11.59
CA ASP A 305 3.22 8.60 12.62
C ASP A 305 3.27 7.73 13.87
N SER A 306 2.22 6.95 14.08
CA SER A 306 2.10 6.04 15.21
C SER A 306 2.15 4.57 14.78
N LEU A 307 2.60 4.30 13.56
CA LEU A 307 2.88 2.94 13.11
C LEU A 307 4.34 2.58 13.41
N PRO A 308 4.61 1.52 14.19
CA PRO A 308 5.99 1.17 14.53
C PRO A 308 6.82 0.79 13.30
N LEU A 309 7.88 1.56 13.02
CA LEU A 309 8.85 1.25 11.96
C LEU A 309 9.65 -0.03 12.26
N GLU A 310 9.76 -0.41 13.53
CA GLU A 310 10.56 -1.57 13.96
C GLU A 310 10.09 -2.90 13.33
N ALA A 311 8.80 -2.98 12.99
CA ALA A 311 8.20 -4.19 12.43
C ALA A 311 8.51 -4.37 10.92
N THR A 312 9.04 -3.33 10.27
CA THR A 312 9.18 -3.20 8.82
C THR A 312 10.60 -2.80 8.41
N CYS A 313 11.31 -2.07 9.25
CA CYS A 313 12.74 -1.78 9.18
C CYS A 313 13.50 -2.73 10.10
N VAL A 314 13.69 -3.97 9.65
CA VAL A 314 14.32 -5.03 10.44
C VAL A 314 15.79 -4.71 10.67
N ASN A 315 16.47 -4.20 9.65
CA ASN A 315 17.86 -3.76 9.80
C ASN A 315 17.90 -2.33 10.33
N ARG A 316 18.13 -2.19 11.65
CA ARG A 316 18.21 -0.90 12.34
C ARG A 316 19.33 0.01 11.87
N ALA A 317 20.37 -0.52 11.21
CA ALA A 317 21.40 0.30 10.60
C ALA A 317 20.90 1.09 9.38
N LEU A 318 19.73 0.73 8.84
CA LEU A 318 19.08 1.38 7.70
C LEU A 318 17.98 2.35 8.13
N ASP A 319 17.70 2.42 9.43
CA ASP A 319 16.68 3.30 9.98
C ASP A 319 17.14 4.76 9.82
N LEU A 320 16.27 5.62 9.31
CA LEU A 320 16.55 7.03 9.04
C LEU A 320 16.40 7.91 10.29
N HIS A 321 16.63 7.34 11.46
CA HIS A 321 16.43 7.98 12.77
C HIS A 321 17.17 9.31 12.93
N GLU A 322 18.31 9.48 12.25
CA GLU A 322 18.99 10.75 12.19
C GLU A 322 18.51 11.57 10.98
N ARG A 323 17.67 12.56 11.25
CA ARG A 323 17.36 13.65 10.30
C ARG A 323 18.65 14.41 10.00
N THR A 324 19.41 13.96 9.01
CA THR A 324 20.65 14.62 8.59
C THR A 324 20.38 16.00 7.95
N GLN A 325 19.19 16.17 7.36
CA GLN A 325 18.70 17.43 6.80
C GLN A 325 17.16 17.44 6.75
N PRO A 326 16.48 18.57 7.05
CA PRO A 326 15.04 18.72 6.80
C PRO A 326 14.72 18.56 5.31
N CYS A 327 13.62 17.88 4.99
CA CYS A 327 13.23 17.68 3.59
C CYS A 327 12.95 19.00 2.85
N GLU A 328 12.50 20.02 3.57
CA GLU A 328 12.24 21.36 3.04
C GLU A 328 13.51 22.06 2.57
N ASP A 329 14.68 21.67 3.08
CA ASP A 329 15.97 22.26 2.72
C ASP A 329 16.65 21.57 1.53
N VAL A 330 16.05 20.52 0.95
CA VAL A 330 16.57 19.87 -0.25
C VAL A 330 16.50 20.85 -1.43
N ASP A 331 17.66 21.19 -1.99
CA ASP A 331 17.74 22.02 -3.20
C ASP A 331 17.33 21.22 -4.43
N MET A 332 16.08 21.41 -4.86
CA MET A 332 15.52 20.71 -6.01
C MET A 332 16.18 21.13 -7.33
N GLY A 333 16.71 22.35 -7.42
CA GLY A 333 17.41 22.83 -8.61
C GLY A 333 18.70 22.07 -8.86
N ALA A 334 19.44 21.75 -7.80
CA ALA A 334 20.63 20.91 -7.87
C ALA A 334 20.34 19.45 -8.28
N LEU A 335 19.08 19.02 -8.17
CA LEU A 335 18.63 17.64 -8.45
C LEU A 335 17.89 17.49 -9.79
N ALA A 336 17.77 18.54 -10.59
CA ALA A 336 16.98 18.56 -11.83
C ALA A 336 17.29 17.42 -12.81
N GLY A 337 18.54 16.98 -12.88
CA GLY A 337 18.97 15.87 -13.76
C GLY A 337 18.90 14.47 -13.13
N THR A 338 18.26 14.32 -11.97
CA THR A 338 18.25 13.05 -11.22
C THR A 338 16.89 12.35 -11.27
N THR A 339 16.90 11.02 -11.21
CA THR A 339 15.69 10.21 -11.07
C THR A 339 15.26 10.18 -9.60
N LEU A 340 14.19 10.90 -9.27
CA LEU A 340 13.61 10.95 -7.93
C LEU A 340 12.08 11.08 -7.99
N LEU A 341 11.44 10.83 -6.85
CA LEU A 341 10.03 11.14 -6.60
C LEU A 341 9.91 11.92 -5.28
N VAL A 342 9.03 12.90 -5.22
CA VAL A 342 8.69 13.62 -3.98
C VAL A 342 7.29 13.21 -3.56
N SER A 343 7.13 12.84 -2.30
CA SER A 343 5.86 12.39 -1.73
C SER A 343 5.40 13.29 -0.58
N TYR A 344 4.09 13.45 -0.48
CA TYR A 344 3.39 14.14 0.59
C TYR A 344 2.24 13.26 1.09
N SER A 345 2.00 13.22 2.40
CA SER A 345 0.94 12.43 3.03
C SER A 345 0.20 13.20 4.11
N LEU A 346 -1.01 12.75 4.43
CA LEU A 346 -1.81 13.31 5.52
C LEU A 346 -1.24 12.90 6.89
N PHE A 347 -1.54 13.70 7.92
CA PHE A 347 -1.54 13.23 9.30
C PHE A 347 -2.82 12.43 9.55
N ILE A 348 -2.78 11.14 9.22
CA ILE A 348 -3.94 10.26 9.17
C ILE A 348 -4.25 9.63 10.54
N ASP A 349 -3.27 9.57 11.44
CA ASP A 349 -3.36 8.79 12.67
C ASP A 349 -2.85 9.52 13.92
N HIS A 350 -3.29 9.01 15.06
CA HIS A 350 -2.75 9.32 16.39
C HIS A 350 -2.46 8.02 17.14
N ALA A 351 -1.45 8.06 18.00
CA ALA A 351 -1.14 6.93 18.89
C ALA A 351 -2.28 6.73 19.88
N LEU A 352 -2.90 5.55 19.88
CA LEU A 352 -3.83 5.13 20.92
C LEU A 352 -3.02 4.49 22.05
N VAL A 353 -3.05 5.09 23.24
CA VAL A 353 -2.26 4.66 24.39
C VAL A 353 -3.20 4.31 25.53
N SER A 354 -2.93 3.19 26.21
CA SER A 354 -3.66 2.81 27.42
C SER A 354 -2.84 3.14 28.67
N PHE A 355 -3.55 3.59 29.69
CA PHE A 355 -3.02 3.97 30.99
C PHE A 355 -3.82 3.27 32.10
N ARG A 356 -3.16 3.05 33.25
CA ARG A 356 -3.75 2.37 34.40
C ARG A 356 -3.58 3.19 35.67
N ALA A 357 -4.62 3.24 36.49
CA ALA A 357 -4.61 3.81 37.83
C ALA A 357 -5.15 2.78 38.84
N ASN A 358 -4.57 2.75 40.05
CA ASN A 358 -5.02 1.94 41.19
C ASN A 358 -5.23 0.43 40.90
N GLY A 359 -4.58 -0.12 39.88
CA GLY A 359 -4.68 -1.54 39.51
C GLY A 359 -5.94 -1.91 38.72
N THR A 360 -7.04 -1.18 38.82
CA THR A 360 -8.32 -1.59 38.20
C THR A 360 -8.96 -0.52 37.32
N SER A 361 -8.49 0.73 37.34
CA SER A 361 -9.05 1.79 36.48
C SER A 361 -8.18 1.97 35.26
N PHE A 362 -8.81 1.99 34.08
CA PHE A 362 -8.11 2.15 32.81
C PHE A 362 -8.67 3.35 32.04
N VAL A 363 -7.78 4.03 31.31
CA VAL A 363 -8.15 4.99 30.28
C VAL A 363 -7.31 4.69 29.04
N THR A 364 -7.96 4.63 27.89
CA THR A 364 -7.31 4.44 26.61
C THR A 364 -7.69 5.63 25.75
N THR A 365 -6.70 6.35 25.23
CA THR A 365 -6.93 7.61 24.51
C THR A 365 -5.75 7.96 23.60
N SER A 366 -6.06 8.76 22.60
CA SER A 366 -5.19 9.48 21.68
C SER A 366 -4.93 10.92 22.13
N ALA A 367 -5.64 11.39 23.16
CA ALA A 367 -5.45 12.68 23.78
C ALA A 367 -4.25 12.59 24.73
N VAL A 368 -3.06 12.62 24.11
CA VAL A 368 -1.77 12.42 24.78
C VAL A 368 -0.77 13.47 24.31
N THR A 369 0.16 13.79 25.20
CA THR A 369 1.37 14.55 24.87
C THR A 369 2.56 13.60 24.84
N VAL A 370 3.57 13.93 24.03
CA VAL A 370 4.81 13.16 23.92
C VAL A 370 5.99 14.09 24.11
N ASP A 371 6.88 13.76 25.04
CA ASP A 371 8.18 14.43 25.12
C ASP A 371 9.14 13.87 24.06
N LEU A 372 9.22 14.56 22.93
CA LEU A 372 10.07 14.19 21.80
C LEU A 372 11.57 14.20 22.11
N LYS A 373 12.01 14.77 23.24
CA LYS A 373 13.43 14.74 23.63
C LYS A 373 13.83 13.41 24.28
N THR A 374 12.87 12.69 24.84
CA THR A 374 13.09 11.44 25.58
C THR A 374 12.47 10.23 24.87
N HIS A 375 11.58 10.45 23.91
CA HIS A 375 10.96 9.37 23.14
C HIS A 375 11.92 8.74 22.13
N SER A 376 12.21 7.45 22.31
CA SER A 376 13.16 6.68 21.51
C SER A 376 12.53 5.95 20.31
N TRP A 377 11.34 6.41 19.84
CA TRP A 377 10.56 5.83 18.73
C TRP A 377 10.53 4.30 18.78
N GLY A 378 9.62 3.74 19.58
CA GLY A 378 9.52 2.31 19.81
C GLY A 378 8.36 1.97 20.75
N PRO A 379 8.33 0.76 21.35
CA PRO A 379 7.25 0.36 22.26
C PRO A 379 7.28 1.10 23.61
N ASP A 380 8.29 1.96 23.84
CA ASP A 380 8.40 2.72 25.07
C ASP A 380 7.31 3.78 25.16
N VAL A 381 6.38 3.56 26.09
CA VAL A 381 5.28 4.47 26.37
C VAL A 381 5.55 5.43 27.52
N SER A 382 6.72 5.38 28.15
CA SER A 382 7.05 6.20 29.32
C SER A 382 7.06 7.71 29.03
N ALA A 383 7.28 8.10 27.78
CA ALA A 383 7.27 9.48 27.32
C ALA A 383 5.85 10.05 27.06
N TYR A 384 4.81 9.21 27.15
CA TYR A 384 3.43 9.65 26.93
C TYR A 384 2.79 10.16 28.23
N GLY A 385 2.28 11.39 28.18
CA GLY A 385 1.42 11.97 29.20
C GLY A 385 -0.04 12.03 28.74
N LEU A 386 -0.99 11.81 29.63
CA LEU A 386 -2.42 12.03 29.35
C LEU A 386 -2.71 13.52 29.16
N ASP A 387 -3.61 13.87 28.26
CA ASP A 387 -4.08 15.23 28.00
C ASP A 387 -5.59 15.16 27.64
N LEU A 388 -6.43 14.84 28.64
CA LEU A 388 -7.85 14.56 28.44
C LEU A 388 -8.67 15.82 28.12
N ASP A 389 -8.16 17.00 28.45
CA ASP A 389 -8.79 18.28 28.07
C ASP A 389 -8.32 18.80 26.70
N GLY A 390 -7.28 18.18 26.14
CA GLY A 390 -6.74 18.46 24.81
C GLY A 390 -6.06 19.82 24.71
N ASN A 391 -5.53 20.33 25.82
CA ASN A 391 -4.87 21.63 25.88
C ASN A 391 -3.40 21.60 25.41
N GLY A 392 -2.86 20.41 25.12
CA GLY A 392 -1.48 20.18 24.67
C GLY A 392 -0.46 20.07 25.79
N VAL A 393 -0.92 19.97 27.05
CA VAL A 393 -0.11 19.84 28.26
C VAL A 393 -0.55 18.58 29.00
N ALA A 394 0.41 17.81 29.51
CA ALA A 394 0.08 16.63 30.29
C ALA A 394 -0.72 16.98 31.56
N ASP A 395 -1.86 16.31 31.73
CA ASP A 395 -2.68 16.38 32.93
C ASP A 395 -1.94 15.78 34.13
N VAL A 396 -2.12 16.41 35.30
CA VAL A 396 -1.72 15.80 36.57
C VAL A 396 -2.69 14.66 36.87
N SER A 397 -2.20 13.43 36.75
CA SER A 397 -3.06 12.26 36.71
C SER A 397 -2.45 11.08 37.47
N PRO A 398 -3.26 10.25 38.18
CA PRO A 398 -2.78 9.03 38.83
C PRO A 398 -2.54 7.87 37.84
N PHE A 399 -2.82 8.10 36.56
CA PHE A 399 -2.71 7.11 35.50
C PHE A 399 -1.29 7.03 34.97
N VAL A 400 -0.76 5.81 34.90
CA VAL A 400 0.57 5.51 34.35
C VAL A 400 0.42 4.87 32.97
N PRO A 401 1.20 5.29 31.96
CA PRO A 401 1.16 4.68 30.63
C PRO A 401 1.55 3.20 30.71
N MET A 402 0.76 2.35 30.05
CA MET A 402 0.94 0.90 30.06
C MET A 402 1.46 0.38 28.74
N ARG A 403 0.81 0.79 27.64
CA ARG A 403 1.14 0.31 26.29
C ARG A 403 0.51 1.17 25.21
N MET A 404 1.14 1.12 24.04
CA MET A 404 0.60 1.66 22.81
C MET A 404 -0.27 0.57 22.17
N GLU A 405 -1.57 0.82 22.11
CA GLU A 405 -2.54 -0.10 21.49
C GLU A 405 -2.34 -0.18 19.98
N GLY A 406 -1.96 0.94 19.37
CA GLY A 406 -1.66 1.07 17.95
C GLY A 406 -2.11 2.41 17.38
N PRO A 407 -1.94 2.62 16.07
CA PRO A 407 -2.46 3.80 15.38
C PRO A 407 -3.99 3.80 15.35
N LEU A 408 -4.60 4.95 15.60
CA LEU A 408 -6.04 5.19 15.44
C LEU A 408 -6.23 6.26 14.37
N LEU A 409 -7.12 6.03 13.39
CA LEU A 409 -7.43 7.04 12.37
C LEU A 409 -7.98 8.30 13.04
N SER A 410 -7.42 9.44 12.68
CA SER A 410 -7.72 10.73 13.31
C SER A 410 -9.18 11.13 13.11
N ALA A 411 -9.79 11.67 14.16
CA ALA A 411 -11.09 12.33 14.08
C ALA A 411 -11.09 13.59 13.18
N LYS A 412 -9.89 14.11 12.84
CA LYS A 412 -9.68 15.32 12.03
C LYS A 412 -9.41 15.02 10.55
N LEU A 413 -9.64 13.78 10.10
CA LEU A 413 -9.51 13.42 8.69
C LEU A 413 -10.38 14.33 7.80
N PRO A 414 -9.91 14.72 6.60
CA PRO A 414 -10.72 15.51 5.69
C PRO A 414 -12.05 14.81 5.35
N ASP A 415 -13.13 15.57 5.24
CA ASP A 415 -14.49 15.05 4.98
C ASP A 415 -14.56 14.14 3.75
N GLU A 416 -13.78 14.45 2.71
CA GLU A 416 -13.70 13.63 1.51
C GLU A 416 -13.12 12.24 1.79
N ILE A 417 -12.07 12.16 2.62
CA ILE A 417 -11.45 10.89 3.02
C ILE A 417 -12.42 10.09 3.90
N LEU A 418 -13.07 10.75 4.87
CA LEU A 418 -14.08 10.10 5.72
C LEU A 418 -15.24 9.53 4.90
N LYS A 419 -15.72 10.26 3.89
CA LYS A 419 -16.77 9.78 2.98
C LYS A 419 -16.31 8.56 2.18
N ARG A 420 -15.11 8.60 1.62
CA ARG A 420 -14.52 7.49 0.85
C ARG A 420 -14.33 6.23 1.70
N MET A 421 -13.84 6.38 2.93
CA MET A 421 -13.61 5.26 3.86
C MET A 421 -14.91 4.76 4.54
N GLY A 422 -16.04 5.45 4.38
CA GLY A 422 -17.21 5.38 5.25
C GLY A 422 -17.62 4.00 5.78
N LYS A 423 -17.81 2.99 4.91
CA LYS A 423 -18.22 1.64 5.33
C LYS A 423 -17.10 0.80 5.95
N LEU A 424 -15.86 1.17 5.69
CA LEU A 424 -14.65 0.46 6.12
C LEU A 424 -14.17 0.91 7.49
N ILE A 425 -14.74 1.99 8.03
CA ILE A 425 -14.37 2.54 9.32
C ILE A 425 -15.58 2.65 10.24
N THR A 426 -15.32 2.64 11.54
CA THR A 426 -16.34 2.77 12.59
C THR A 426 -15.84 3.77 13.63
N PRO A 427 -16.66 4.76 14.02
CA PRO A 427 -16.27 5.73 15.03
C PRO A 427 -16.06 5.07 16.39
N LEU A 428 -15.01 5.50 17.08
CA LEU A 428 -14.73 5.16 18.46
C LEU A 428 -15.11 6.37 19.32
N TYR A 429 -16.05 6.16 20.24
CA TYR A 429 -16.62 7.21 21.08
C TYR A 429 -15.97 7.24 22.46
N ARG A 430 -15.71 8.45 22.95
CA ARG A 430 -15.33 8.70 24.34
C ARG A 430 -16.53 8.68 25.25
N CYS A 431 -16.41 7.95 26.35
CA CYS A 431 -17.44 7.85 27.36
C CYS A 431 -16.82 7.97 28.75
N SER A 432 -17.55 8.60 29.66
CA SER A 432 -17.19 8.68 31.07
C SER A 432 -18.40 8.56 31.97
N ASP A 433 -18.19 8.12 33.20
CA ASP A 433 -19.23 8.12 34.23
C ASP A 433 -19.06 9.29 35.22
N GLY A 434 -20.01 9.42 36.16
CA GLY A 434 -19.97 10.45 37.20
C GLY A 434 -18.87 10.26 38.26
N LEU A 435 -18.11 9.16 38.20
CA LEU A 435 -17.03 8.83 39.13
C LEU A 435 -15.64 9.04 38.52
N GLY A 436 -15.56 9.49 37.26
CA GLY A 436 -14.29 9.73 36.56
C GLY A 436 -13.68 8.46 35.97
N HIS A 437 -14.50 7.43 35.69
CA HIS A 437 -14.07 6.28 34.91
C HIS A 437 -14.28 6.52 33.42
N TYR A 438 -13.41 5.97 32.58
CA TYR A 438 -13.41 6.18 31.14
C TYR A 438 -13.64 4.88 30.38
N LEU A 439 -14.21 5.00 29.19
CA LEU A 439 -14.44 3.91 28.26
C LEU A 439 -14.35 4.44 26.82
N LEU A 440 -13.70 3.68 25.94
CA LEU A 440 -13.86 3.83 24.50
C LEU A 440 -14.74 2.72 23.94
N THR A 441 -15.77 3.08 23.17
CA THR A 441 -16.69 2.11 22.55
C THR A 441 -17.13 2.56 21.17
N ASN A 442 -17.50 1.60 20.31
CA ASN A 442 -18.09 1.91 18.99
C ASN A 442 -19.61 2.16 19.07
N ASN A 443 -20.19 2.20 20.28
CA ASN A 443 -21.59 2.49 20.51
C ASN A 443 -21.79 3.96 20.91
N PRO A 444 -22.50 4.79 20.13
CA PRO A 444 -22.70 6.21 20.43
C PRO A 444 -23.48 6.46 21.73
N ALA A 445 -24.19 5.46 22.26
CA ALA A 445 -24.90 5.50 23.53
C ALA A 445 -24.05 5.06 24.73
N CYS A 446 -22.73 4.88 24.55
CA CYS A 446 -21.77 4.58 25.62
C CYS A 446 -21.97 3.26 26.38
N ASP A 447 -22.39 2.20 25.67
CA ASP A 447 -22.72 0.86 26.17
C ASP A 447 -23.68 0.87 27.38
N PRO A 448 -24.93 0.38 27.24
CA PRO A 448 -26.08 0.77 28.08
C PRO A 448 -26.10 0.25 29.54
N ARG A 449 -24.96 -0.05 30.17
CA ARG A 449 -24.91 -0.23 31.64
C ARG A 449 -24.98 1.15 32.31
N GLN A 450 -25.78 1.25 33.37
CA GLN A 450 -26.08 2.50 34.06
C GLN A 450 -24.79 3.20 34.53
N GLY A 451 -24.49 4.38 33.96
CA GLY A 451 -23.45 5.28 34.49
C GLY A 451 -22.64 6.02 33.43
N TYR A 452 -22.35 5.41 32.28
CA TYR A 452 -21.52 6.03 31.24
C TYR A 452 -22.35 6.92 30.32
N THR A 453 -21.79 8.10 30.02
CA THR A 453 -22.36 9.07 29.08
C THR A 453 -21.29 9.56 28.12
N ARG A 454 -21.70 10.05 26.95
CA ARG A 454 -20.76 10.49 25.91
C ARG A 454 -20.01 11.74 26.36
N LEU A 455 -18.68 11.65 26.36
CA LEU A 455 -17.80 12.74 26.73
C LEU A 455 -17.45 13.58 25.49
N VAL A 456 -18.00 14.79 25.43
CA VAL A 456 -17.69 15.79 24.40
C VAL A 456 -16.66 16.76 24.95
N VAL A 457 -15.57 16.95 24.22
CA VAL A 457 -14.47 17.86 24.59
C VAL A 457 -14.42 18.97 23.55
N ASN A 458 -14.31 20.23 24.00
CA ASN A 458 -14.17 21.39 23.12
C ASN A 458 -15.22 21.49 21.99
N GLY A 459 -16.45 21.04 22.24
CA GLY A 459 -17.56 21.11 21.30
C GLY A 459 -17.54 20.05 20.18
N ASP A 460 -16.69 19.02 20.28
CA ASP A 460 -16.65 17.95 19.30
C ASP A 460 -17.82 16.95 19.42
N ARG A 461 -17.78 15.86 18.65
CA ARG A 461 -18.86 14.85 18.65
C ARG A 461 -18.65 13.74 19.68
N GLY A 462 -17.66 13.87 20.57
CA GLY A 462 -17.20 12.79 21.44
C GLY A 462 -16.56 11.63 20.68
N ILE A 463 -15.99 11.90 19.50
CA ILE A 463 -15.30 10.91 18.67
C ILE A 463 -13.80 10.99 18.96
N GLU A 464 -13.24 9.88 19.40
CA GLU A 464 -11.81 9.69 19.61
C GLU A 464 -11.06 9.57 18.29
N GLY A 465 -11.65 8.79 17.38
CA GLY A 465 -11.11 8.50 16.07
C GLY A 465 -11.90 7.38 15.43
N TYR A 466 -11.29 6.70 14.46
CA TYR A 466 -11.95 5.65 13.71
C TYR A 466 -11.14 4.34 13.69
N LEU A 467 -11.84 3.24 13.95
CA LEU A 467 -11.33 1.87 13.79
C LEU A 467 -11.69 1.36 12.40
N TYR A 468 -10.96 0.38 11.88
CA TYR A 468 -11.44 -0.38 10.72
C TYR A 468 -12.55 -1.35 11.13
N SER A 469 -13.59 -1.49 10.30
CA SER A 469 -14.80 -2.29 10.59
C SER A 469 -14.61 -3.80 10.38
N ALA A 470 -13.63 -4.21 9.59
CA ALA A 470 -13.33 -5.61 9.30
C ALA A 470 -11.83 -5.92 9.40
N VAL A 471 -11.51 -7.13 9.86
CA VAL A 471 -10.23 -7.76 9.52
C VAL A 471 -10.34 -8.21 8.09
N ASP A 472 -9.31 -7.92 7.30
CA ASP A 472 -9.01 -8.84 6.24
C ASP A 472 -8.55 -10.16 6.88
N THR A 473 -9.48 -11.11 7.04
CA THR A 473 -9.19 -12.42 7.66
C THR A 473 -8.22 -13.25 6.81
N THR A 474 -7.91 -12.79 5.61
CA THR A 474 -7.00 -13.43 4.66
C THR A 474 -5.63 -12.74 4.60
N SER A 475 -5.54 -11.42 4.79
CA SER A 475 -4.26 -10.70 4.95
C SER A 475 -3.71 -10.92 6.35
N THR A 476 -2.81 -11.90 6.47
CA THR A 476 -2.07 -12.12 7.71
C THR A 476 -1.28 -10.85 8.07
N GLY A 477 -1.50 -10.31 9.27
CA GLY A 477 -0.56 -9.37 9.91
C GLY A 477 -0.89 -7.87 9.87
N GLN A 478 -2.00 -7.45 9.25
CA GLN A 478 -2.23 -6.02 9.03
C GLN A 478 -3.14 -5.30 10.02
N ARG A 479 -3.89 -5.99 10.88
CA ARG A 479 -4.80 -5.33 11.82
C ARG A 479 -4.95 -6.09 13.13
N ARG A 480 -4.94 -5.37 14.26
CA ARG A 480 -5.10 -5.90 15.63
C ARG A 480 -6.50 -5.57 16.16
N PRO A 481 -7.26 -6.56 16.67
CA PRO A 481 -8.59 -6.30 17.25
C PRO A 481 -8.47 -5.45 18.51
N LEU A 482 -9.17 -4.31 18.53
CA LEU A 482 -9.40 -3.55 19.75
C LEU A 482 -10.65 -4.10 20.43
N LYS A 483 -10.53 -4.45 21.70
CA LYS A 483 -11.55 -5.19 22.43
C LYS A 483 -12.11 -4.37 23.57
N LEU A 484 -13.38 -4.62 23.85
CA LEU A 484 -14.05 -4.16 25.05
C LEU A 484 -13.98 -5.24 26.12
N TRP A 485 -13.59 -4.82 27.31
CA TRP A 485 -13.43 -5.66 28.48
C TRP A 485 -14.29 -5.14 29.63
N HIS A 486 -14.80 -6.05 30.46
CA HIS A 486 -15.63 -5.72 31.61
C HIS A 486 -15.13 -6.42 32.88
N HIS A 487 -14.99 -5.65 33.97
CA HIS A 487 -14.65 -6.15 35.29
C HIS A 487 -15.92 -6.60 36.03
N PRO A 488 -16.14 -7.92 36.22
CA PRO A 488 -17.43 -8.46 36.66
C PRO A 488 -17.89 -7.96 38.03
N THR A 489 -16.96 -7.67 38.95
CA THR A 489 -17.28 -7.28 40.34
C THR A 489 -17.29 -5.78 40.59
N LEU A 490 -16.57 -5.00 39.77
CA LEU A 490 -16.42 -3.55 39.98
C LEU A 490 -17.28 -2.75 39.00
N GLY A 491 -17.83 -3.39 37.96
CA GLY A 491 -18.63 -2.70 36.95
C GLY A 491 -17.82 -1.78 36.02
N LEU A 492 -16.49 -1.85 36.10
CA LEU A 492 -15.58 -1.03 35.28
C LEU A 492 -15.38 -1.64 33.90
N PHE A 493 -15.09 -0.77 32.93
CA PHE A 493 -14.70 -1.18 31.59
C PHE A 493 -13.25 -0.82 31.29
N ALA A 494 -12.68 -1.51 30.30
CA ALA A 494 -11.39 -1.20 29.73
C ALA A 494 -11.43 -1.47 28.22
N THR A 495 -10.70 -0.66 27.47
CA THR A 495 -10.56 -0.81 26.03
C THR A 495 -9.11 -1.10 25.71
N SER A 496 -8.81 -2.31 25.24
CA SER A 496 -7.43 -2.73 25.00
C SER A 496 -7.38 -3.90 24.03
N THR A 497 -6.30 -4.02 23.28
CA THR A 497 -6.04 -5.16 22.38
C THR A 497 -5.68 -6.44 23.14
N GLU A 498 -5.21 -6.31 24.40
CA GLU A 498 -4.88 -7.42 25.31
C GLU A 498 -5.83 -7.44 26.51
N ALA A 499 -5.93 -8.59 27.17
CA ALA A 499 -6.79 -8.77 28.33
C ALA A 499 -6.20 -8.10 29.58
N PRO A 500 -6.88 -7.13 30.19
CA PRO A 500 -6.46 -6.60 31.48
C PRO A 500 -6.73 -7.61 32.61
N ASP A 501 -5.90 -7.59 33.66
CA ASP A 501 -6.04 -8.49 34.82
C ASP A 501 -7.43 -8.36 35.46
N GLY A 502 -8.12 -9.49 35.65
CA GLY A 502 -9.44 -9.52 36.30
C GLY A 502 -10.61 -9.09 35.41
N TYR A 503 -10.35 -8.77 34.14
CA TYR A 503 -11.39 -8.42 33.18
C TYR A 503 -11.82 -9.61 32.32
N THR A 504 -13.07 -9.57 31.88
CA THR A 504 -13.66 -10.55 30.95
C THR A 504 -13.96 -9.92 29.61
N PHE A 505 -13.75 -10.67 28.53
CA PHE A 505 -14.03 -10.20 27.16
C PHE A 505 -15.53 -9.94 26.96
N VAL A 506 -15.85 -8.82 26.34
CA VAL A 506 -17.23 -8.45 25.98
C VAL A 506 -17.46 -8.64 24.49
N ARG A 507 -16.69 -7.92 23.66
CA ARG A 507 -16.80 -7.92 22.19
C ARG A 507 -15.62 -7.19 21.55
N ASP A 508 -15.40 -7.44 20.27
CA ASP A 508 -14.53 -6.61 19.45
C ASP A 508 -15.21 -5.26 19.13
N LEU A 509 -14.44 -4.18 19.12
CA LEU A 509 -14.88 -2.83 18.76
C LEU A 509 -14.59 -2.50 17.30
N GLY A 510 -13.58 -3.15 16.73
CA GLY A 510 -13.01 -2.90 15.41
C GLY A 510 -11.52 -3.20 15.44
N TYR A 511 -10.79 -2.73 14.43
CA TYR A 511 -9.39 -3.10 14.24
C TYR A 511 -8.49 -1.88 14.08
N LEU A 512 -7.40 -1.87 14.84
CA LEU A 512 -6.30 -0.93 14.68
C LEU A 512 -5.38 -1.44 13.58
N PRO A 513 -4.83 -0.57 12.73
CA PRO A 513 -3.75 -0.95 11.86
C PRO A 513 -2.56 -1.55 12.59
N SER A 514 -1.93 -2.51 11.95
CA SER A 514 -0.61 -2.99 12.28
C SER A 514 0.15 -3.27 10.99
N VAL A 515 1.46 -3.22 11.05
CA VAL A 515 2.31 -3.78 10.01
C VAL A 515 3.17 -4.84 10.66
N GLY A 516 3.26 -6.00 10.02
CA GLY A 516 3.93 -7.16 10.61
C GLY A 516 3.95 -8.34 9.65
N GLN A 517 5.16 -8.56 9.10
CA GLN A 517 5.66 -9.70 8.32
C GLN A 517 4.78 -10.22 7.17
N LEU A 518 5.35 -10.17 5.95
CA LEU A 518 4.89 -10.96 4.81
C LEU A 518 4.44 -12.37 5.26
N PRO A 519 3.27 -12.87 4.82
CA PRO A 519 2.92 -14.26 5.02
C PRO A 519 4.06 -15.11 4.46
N GLY A 520 4.69 -15.92 5.31
CA GLY A 520 5.71 -16.87 4.85
C GLY A 520 6.97 -17.02 5.70
N ARG A 521 7.03 -16.53 6.96
CA ARG A 521 8.18 -16.85 7.84
C ARG A 521 7.90 -17.63 9.11
N ASP A 522 6.63 -17.83 9.47
CA ASP A 522 6.23 -18.69 10.60
C ASP A 522 5.17 -19.71 10.16
N LEU A 523 5.56 -20.66 9.31
CA LEU A 523 5.00 -22.02 9.24
C LEU A 523 6.07 -23.00 8.76
#